data_AF-G5E1L2-F1
#
_entry.id   AF-G5E1L2-F1
#
_cell.length_a   1.000
_cell.length_b   1.000
_cell.length_c   1.000
_cell.angle_alpha   90.00
_cell.angle_beta   90.00
_cell.angle_gamma   90.00
#
_symmetry.space_group_name_H-M   'P 1'
#
loop_
_entity.id
_entity.type
_entity.pdbx_description
1 polymer ?
#
loop_
_entity_poly.entity_id
_entity_poly.type
_entity_poly.pdbx_seq_one_letter_code
_entity_poly.pdbx_strand_id
1 'polypeptide(L)'
;MIEDTMTLLSLLGRIMRYFLLRPETLFLLCISLALWSYFFHTDEVKTIVKSSRDAVQMVKGKVAEIMQNERLGGLDVLEAEFSKTWEFKSNNVAVYSIQGRRDHMEDRFEIITDLVNKTHPSIFGIDGHGGESAAGDSRGVLCDKDGNAIPLSHDHKPYQLKERKRIKRAGGFISFNGSWRVQGILAMSRSLGDFPLKNLNVVISDPDILSFDLDKLQPEFMILASDGLWDAFSNEEAVRFIKER
;
A
#
# COMPACT_ATOMS: atom_id res chain seq x y z
N MET A 1 -49.56 37.98 25.74
CA MET A 1 -48.20 37.56 25.31
C MET A 1 -47.16 37.53 26.42
N ILE A 2 -47.20 38.40 27.45
CA ILE A 2 -46.23 38.33 28.58
C ILE A 2 -46.70 37.36 29.69
N GLU A 3 -48.01 37.15 29.83
CA GLU A 3 -48.59 36.25 30.84
C GLU A 3 -48.40 34.75 30.50
N ASP A 4 -48.53 34.40 29.21
CA ASP A 4 -48.34 33.03 28.73
C ASP A 4 -46.88 32.56 28.75
N THR A 5 -45.91 33.47 28.63
CA THR A 5 -44.49 33.12 28.72
C THR A 5 -44.05 32.85 30.17
N MET A 6 -44.64 33.54 31.14
CA MET A 6 -44.38 33.35 32.56
C MET A 6 -44.94 32.01 33.08
N THR A 7 -46.10 31.58 32.59
CA THR A 7 -46.68 30.27 32.92
C THR A 7 -45.88 29.12 32.29
N LEU A 8 -45.40 29.28 31.06
CA LEU A 8 -44.57 28.27 30.37
C LEU A 8 -43.19 28.09 31.02
N LEU A 9 -42.54 29.19 31.42
CA LEU A 9 -41.30 29.15 32.20
C LEU A 9 -41.50 28.49 33.57
N SER A 10 -42.64 28.75 34.23
CA SER A 10 -42.96 28.12 35.51
C SER A 10 -43.21 26.61 35.38
N LEU A 11 -43.84 26.19 34.28
CA LEU A 11 -44.11 24.78 33.96
C LEU A 11 -42.80 24.05 33.63
N LEU A 12 -41.95 24.65 32.79
CA LEU A 12 -40.60 24.15 32.51
C LEU A 12 -39.77 24.06 33.78
N GLY A 13 -39.81 25.07 34.65
CA GLY A 13 -39.10 25.04 35.94
C GLY A 13 -39.58 23.92 36.87
N ARG A 14 -40.88 23.59 36.86
CA ARG A 14 -41.44 22.46 37.63
C ARG A 14 -41.08 21.11 37.04
N ILE A 15 -41.13 20.97 35.71
CA ILE A 15 -40.70 19.75 35.00
C ILE A 15 -39.20 19.50 35.20
N MET A 16 -38.39 20.55 35.06
CA MET A 16 -36.95 20.54 35.36
C MET A 16 -36.68 20.04 36.78
N ARG A 17 -37.39 20.56 37.81
CA ARG A 17 -37.22 20.05 39.18
C ARG A 17 -37.67 18.60 39.35
N TYR A 18 -38.73 18.19 38.67
CA TYR A 18 -39.30 16.86 38.82
C TYR A 18 -38.48 15.76 38.13
N PHE A 19 -37.73 16.12 37.08
CA PHE A 19 -36.94 15.18 36.28
C PHE A 19 -35.42 15.31 36.46
N LEU A 20 -34.85 16.50 36.72
CA LEU A 20 -33.39 16.67 36.83
C LEU A 20 -32.85 16.61 38.26
N LEU A 21 -33.69 16.84 39.28
CA LEU A 21 -33.28 16.78 40.68
C LEU A 21 -33.62 15.44 41.36
N ARG A 22 -34.05 14.45 40.59
CA ARG A 22 -34.18 13.09 41.12
C ARG A 22 -32.78 12.52 41.38
N PRO A 23 -32.55 11.91 42.55
CA PRO A 23 -31.23 11.37 42.88
C PRO A 23 -30.77 10.31 41.87
N GLU A 24 -31.71 9.58 41.25
CA GLU A 24 -31.43 8.57 40.24
C GLU A 24 -30.93 9.19 38.92
N THR A 25 -31.50 10.32 38.49
CA THR A 25 -31.08 11.00 37.24
C THR A 25 -29.74 11.68 37.39
N LEU A 26 -29.47 12.25 38.58
CA LEU A 26 -28.16 12.80 38.90
C LEU A 26 -27.09 11.71 38.95
N PHE A 27 -27.41 10.55 39.51
CA PHE A 27 -26.50 9.41 39.57
C PHE A 27 -26.15 8.87 38.17
N LEU A 28 -27.14 8.71 37.29
CA LEU A 28 -26.92 8.28 35.91
C LEU A 28 -26.09 9.29 35.11
N LEU A 29 -26.33 10.60 35.30
CA LEU A 29 -25.55 11.65 34.68
C LEU A 29 -24.08 11.63 35.15
N CYS A 30 -23.85 11.41 36.45
CA CYS A 30 -22.50 11.25 37.00
C CYS A 30 -21.78 10.03 36.40
N ILE A 31 -22.47 8.89 36.26
CA ILE A 31 -21.92 7.69 35.61
C ILE A 31 -21.60 7.97 34.13
N SER A 32 -22.50 8.63 33.39
CA SER A 32 -22.26 8.92 31.97
C SER A 32 -21.08 9.88 31.78
N LEU A 33 -20.93 10.89 32.66
CA LEU A 33 -19.78 11.80 32.63
C LEU A 33 -18.48 11.11 33.03
N ALA A 34 -18.52 10.19 34.01
CA ALA A 34 -17.35 9.41 34.40
C ALA A 34 -16.92 8.43 33.30
N LEU A 35 -17.87 7.76 32.64
CA LEU A 35 -17.60 6.91 31.48
C LEU A 35 -17.08 7.73 30.31
N TRP A 36 -17.68 8.88 30.01
CA TRP A 36 -17.20 9.78 28.97
C TRP A 36 -15.79 10.27 29.25
N SER A 37 -15.50 10.67 30.49
CA SER A 37 -14.14 11.04 30.93
C SER A 37 -13.17 9.87 30.80
N TYR A 38 -13.55 8.66 31.23
CA TYR A 38 -12.74 7.45 31.10
C TYR A 38 -12.43 7.15 29.62
N PHE A 39 -13.45 7.10 28.76
CA PHE A 39 -13.29 6.86 27.32
C PHE A 39 -12.53 7.97 26.58
N PHE A 40 -12.62 9.22 27.02
CA PHE A 40 -11.80 10.30 26.44
C PHE A 40 -10.37 10.31 26.97
N HIS A 41 -10.14 9.74 28.16
CA HIS A 41 -8.81 9.68 28.76
C HIS A 41 -8.03 8.42 28.38
N THR A 42 -8.68 7.38 27.86
CA THR A 42 -7.99 6.23 27.27
C THR A 42 -7.12 6.69 26.09
N ASP A 43 -5.88 6.24 26.09
CA ASP A 43 -4.86 6.68 25.14
C ASP A 43 -5.19 6.26 23.70
N GLU A 44 -6.04 5.25 23.52
CA GLU A 44 -6.53 4.80 22.21
C GLU A 44 -7.38 5.87 21.51
N VAL A 45 -8.32 6.50 22.21
CA VAL A 45 -9.20 7.54 21.61
C VAL A 45 -8.40 8.81 21.33
N LYS A 46 -7.48 9.19 22.22
CA LYS A 46 -6.56 10.32 21.97
C LYS A 46 -5.69 10.08 20.74
N THR A 47 -5.20 8.85 20.56
CA THR A 47 -4.41 8.45 19.39
C THR A 47 -5.24 8.52 18.11
N ILE A 48 -6.48 8.03 18.13
CA ILE A 48 -7.39 8.07 16.97
C ILE A 48 -7.74 9.53 16.60
N VAL A 49 -8.02 10.38 17.59
CA VAL A 49 -8.33 11.80 17.36
C VAL A 49 -7.11 12.56 16.83
N LYS A 50 -5.91 12.28 17.36
CA LYS A 50 -4.66 12.86 16.86
C LYS A 50 -4.38 12.42 15.42
N SER A 51 -4.47 11.12 15.13
CA SER A 51 -4.31 10.59 13.78
C SER A 51 -5.32 11.18 12.79
N SER A 52 -6.58 11.36 13.20
CA SER A 52 -7.61 12.00 12.36
C SER A 52 -7.30 13.47 12.08
N ARG A 53 -6.81 14.20 13.09
CA ARG A 53 -6.42 15.61 12.94
C ARG A 53 -5.19 15.77 12.03
N ASP A 54 -4.21 14.89 12.17
CA ASP A 54 -2.99 14.89 11.36
C ASP A 54 -3.32 14.55 9.89
N ALA A 55 -4.22 13.59 9.64
CA ALA A 55 -4.72 13.28 8.31
C ALA A 55 -5.42 14.48 7.65
N VAL A 56 -6.25 15.22 8.39
CA VAL A 56 -6.93 16.42 7.86
C VAL A 56 -5.93 17.54 7.54
N GLN A 57 -4.89 17.73 8.35
CA GLN A 57 -3.85 18.73 8.08
C GLN A 57 -3.02 18.37 6.86
N MET A 58 -2.70 17.08 6.69
CA MET A 58 -1.99 16.59 5.51
C MET A 58 -2.80 16.81 4.22
N VAL A 59 -4.11 16.54 4.24
CA VAL A 59 -5.00 16.82 3.10
C VAL A 59 -5.06 18.31 2.78
N LYS A 60 -5.15 19.19 3.80
CA LYS A 60 -5.13 20.64 3.59
C LYS A 60 -3.81 21.13 3.00
N GLY A 61 -2.67 20.60 3.46
CA GLY A 61 -1.35 20.91 2.92
C GLY A 61 -1.23 20.50 1.46
N LYS A 62 -1.66 19.28 1.13
CA LYS A 62 -1.60 18.74 -0.23
C LYS A 62 -2.52 19.48 -1.22
N VAL A 63 -3.70 19.90 -0.77
CA VAL A 63 -4.60 20.76 -1.57
C VAL A 63 -3.99 22.14 -1.81
N ALA A 64 -3.35 22.74 -0.81
CA ALA A 64 -2.67 24.02 -0.97
C ALA A 64 -1.48 23.95 -1.95
N GLU A 65 -0.75 22.84 -1.93
CA GLU A 65 0.37 22.55 -2.83
C GLU A 65 -0.09 22.33 -4.28
N ILE A 66 -1.18 21.58 -4.49
CA ILE A 66 -1.81 21.41 -5.81
C ILE A 66 -2.28 22.77 -6.36
N MET A 67 -2.90 23.61 -5.52
CA MET A 67 -3.34 24.95 -5.92
C MET A 67 -2.18 25.91 -6.24
N GLN A 68 -0.98 25.68 -5.71
CA GLN A 68 0.23 26.41 -6.09
C GLN A 68 0.82 25.89 -7.41
N ASN A 69 0.85 24.57 -7.62
CA ASN A 69 1.37 23.95 -8.84
C ASN A 69 0.50 24.24 -10.08
N GLU A 70 -0.82 24.39 -9.94
CA GLU A 70 -1.69 24.78 -11.07
C GLU A 70 -1.41 26.21 -11.61
N ARG A 71 -0.77 27.08 -10.83
CA ARG A 71 -0.39 28.44 -11.27
C ARG A 71 0.95 28.52 -11.99
N LEU A 72 1.80 27.51 -11.90
CA LEU A 72 3.10 27.46 -12.56
C LEU A 72 3.26 26.15 -13.33
N GLY A 73 2.84 26.17 -14.61
CA GLY A 73 3.37 25.30 -15.65
C GLY A 73 3.43 23.80 -15.32
N GLY A 74 2.27 23.15 -15.23
CA GLY A 74 2.16 21.72 -14.92
C GLY A 74 2.82 20.75 -15.93
N LEU A 75 3.38 21.23 -17.04
CA LEU A 75 4.11 20.40 -18.01
C LEU A 75 5.62 20.35 -17.71
N ASP A 76 6.23 21.48 -17.35
CA ASP A 76 7.68 21.58 -17.13
C ASP A 76 8.13 20.96 -15.80
N VAL A 77 7.25 20.93 -14.79
CA VAL A 77 7.54 20.31 -13.48
C VAL A 77 7.57 18.80 -13.58
N LEU A 78 6.66 18.20 -14.36
CA LEU A 78 6.67 16.76 -14.59
C LEU A 78 7.96 16.35 -15.32
N GLU A 79 8.36 17.08 -16.35
CA GLU A 79 9.59 16.78 -17.09
C GLU A 79 10.86 16.98 -16.21
N ALA A 80 10.86 17.99 -15.33
CA ALA A 80 11.95 18.25 -14.39
C ALA A 80 12.02 17.25 -13.22
N GLU A 81 10.89 16.72 -12.74
CA GLU A 81 10.86 15.63 -11.75
C GLU A 81 11.25 14.30 -12.38
N PHE A 82 10.78 13.98 -13.59
CA PHE A 82 11.19 12.78 -14.35
C PHE A 82 12.68 12.78 -14.76
N SER A 83 13.33 13.94 -14.79
CA SER A 83 14.75 14.08 -15.15
C SER A 83 15.70 13.79 -13.97
N LYS A 84 15.21 13.79 -12.72
CA LYS A 84 16.03 13.57 -11.50
C LYS A 84 15.98 12.15 -10.94
N THR A 85 15.28 11.22 -11.59
CA THR A 85 14.77 9.98 -10.96
C THR A 85 15.58 8.70 -11.22
N TRP A 86 16.84 8.79 -11.64
CA TRP A 86 17.71 7.61 -11.71
C TRP A 86 18.56 7.48 -10.44
N GLU A 87 18.40 6.37 -9.72
CA GLU A 87 19.28 6.05 -8.60
C GLU A 87 20.62 5.47 -9.09
N PHE A 88 20.61 4.74 -10.22
CA PHE A 88 21.84 4.17 -10.81
C PHE A 88 21.71 3.90 -12.32
N LYS A 89 22.75 4.25 -13.09
CA LYS A 89 22.87 3.89 -14.51
C LYS A 89 24.31 3.51 -14.85
N SER A 90 24.49 2.35 -15.48
CA SER A 90 25.75 1.86 -16.02
C SER A 90 25.56 1.40 -17.48
N ASN A 91 26.60 0.85 -18.11
CA ASN A 91 26.58 0.49 -19.53
C ASN A 91 25.51 -0.55 -19.89
N ASN A 92 25.16 -1.44 -18.96
CA ASN A 92 24.29 -2.60 -19.20
C ASN A 92 23.12 -2.75 -18.22
N VAL A 93 23.03 -1.88 -17.22
CA VAL A 93 21.94 -1.91 -16.22
C VAL A 93 21.58 -0.47 -15.86
N ALA A 94 20.29 -0.20 -15.75
CA ALA A 94 19.78 1.00 -15.13
C ALA A 94 18.74 0.60 -14.09
N VAL A 95 18.76 1.25 -12.94
CA VAL A 95 17.75 1.06 -11.91
C VAL A 95 17.06 2.38 -11.62
N TYR A 96 15.74 2.25 -11.53
CA TYR A 96 14.80 3.32 -11.38
C TYR A 96 13.91 3.00 -10.19
N SER A 97 13.80 3.94 -9.26
CA SER A 97 12.96 3.84 -8.08
C SER A 97 12.28 5.19 -7.90
N ILE A 98 10.96 5.17 -7.76
CA ILE A 98 10.17 6.34 -7.39
C ILE A 98 9.57 6.08 -6.03
N GLN A 99 9.73 7.03 -5.13
CA GLN A 99 9.05 6.98 -3.86
C GLN A 99 7.53 7.00 -4.04
N GLY A 100 6.88 5.93 -3.59
CA GLY A 100 5.43 5.80 -3.56
C GLY A 100 4.77 6.69 -2.49
N ARG A 101 3.54 6.33 -2.07
CA ARG A 101 2.78 7.11 -1.08
C ARG A 101 3.30 7.03 0.36
N ARG A 102 4.33 6.22 0.64
CA ARG A 102 4.91 6.04 1.98
C ARG A 102 5.98 7.10 2.23
N ASP A 103 6.17 7.47 3.50
CA ASP A 103 7.13 8.51 3.90
C ASP A 103 8.59 8.10 3.68
N HIS A 104 8.86 6.80 3.57
CA HIS A 104 10.19 6.26 3.25
C HIS A 104 10.08 5.05 2.31
N MET A 105 11.06 4.90 1.43
CA MET A 105 11.26 3.71 0.59
C MET A 105 12.18 2.74 1.30
N GLU A 106 11.78 1.48 1.42
CA GLU A 106 12.61 0.41 1.98
C GLU A 106 13.17 -0.52 0.89
N ASP A 107 12.74 -0.31 -0.36
CA ASP A 107 13.17 -1.00 -1.57
C ASP A 107 14.69 -0.93 -1.67
N ARG A 108 15.32 -2.09 -1.82
CA ARG A 108 16.77 -2.21 -1.98
C ARG A 108 17.03 -3.03 -3.23
N PHE A 109 17.82 -2.48 -4.13
CA PHE A 109 18.34 -3.24 -5.26
C PHE A 109 19.84 -3.41 -5.11
N GLU A 110 20.33 -4.62 -5.38
CA GLU A 110 21.75 -4.87 -5.53
C GLU A 110 21.99 -5.39 -6.95
N ILE A 111 22.84 -4.67 -7.67
CA ILE A 111 23.21 -5.02 -9.04
C ILE A 111 24.58 -5.65 -8.96
N ILE A 112 24.63 -6.96 -9.15
CA ILE A 112 25.90 -7.68 -9.25
C ILE A 112 26.16 -7.89 -10.74
N THR A 113 26.99 -7.01 -11.29
CA THR A 113 27.56 -7.20 -12.63
C THR A 113 28.75 -8.16 -12.52
N ASP A 114 28.40 -9.44 -12.48
CA ASP A 114 29.24 -10.62 -12.68
C ASP A 114 30.22 -11.05 -11.56
N LEU A 115 30.29 -12.38 -11.37
CA LEU A 115 31.23 -13.03 -10.44
C LEU A 115 32.45 -13.65 -11.14
N VAL A 116 32.46 -13.88 -12.48
CA VAL A 116 33.65 -14.42 -13.18
C VAL A 116 33.79 -14.01 -14.68
N ASN A 117 32.73 -13.83 -15.49
CA ASN A 117 32.79 -13.75 -16.97
C ASN A 117 32.14 -12.54 -17.69
N LYS A 118 31.67 -11.53 -16.98
CA LYS A 118 31.03 -10.26 -17.40
C LYS A 118 29.91 -10.36 -18.44
N THR A 119 29.32 -11.53 -18.65
CA THR A 119 28.34 -11.76 -19.73
C THR A 119 26.88 -11.61 -19.30
N HIS A 120 26.55 -11.80 -18.01
CA HIS A 120 25.16 -11.79 -17.56
C HIS A 120 24.99 -10.99 -16.26
N PRO A 121 24.12 -9.97 -16.22
CA PRO A 121 23.80 -9.30 -14.98
C PRO A 121 23.01 -10.25 -14.06
N SER A 122 23.45 -10.41 -12.82
CA SER A 122 22.62 -11.02 -11.76
C SER A 122 21.95 -9.87 -11.01
N ILE A 123 20.65 -9.71 -11.20
CA ILE A 123 19.87 -8.62 -10.59
C ILE A 123 19.12 -9.18 -9.38
N PHE A 124 19.42 -8.63 -8.21
CA PHE A 124 18.69 -8.92 -6.97
C PHE A 124 17.84 -7.69 -6.64
N GLY A 125 16.54 -7.77 -6.93
CA GLY A 125 15.56 -6.76 -6.52
C GLY A 125 14.85 -7.21 -5.25
N ILE A 126 14.95 -6.42 -4.18
CA ILE A 126 14.15 -6.58 -2.95
C ILE A 126 13.09 -5.49 -2.96
N ASP A 127 11.84 -5.90 -3.19
CA ASP A 127 10.65 -5.05 -3.34
C ASP A 127 10.10 -4.61 -1.98
N GLY A 128 10.07 -3.30 -1.75
CA GLY A 128 9.82 -2.72 -0.44
C GLY A 128 8.38 -2.85 0.01
N HIS A 129 8.14 -3.93 0.74
CA HIS A 129 7.11 -4.01 1.76
C HIS A 129 7.77 -4.40 3.09
N GLY A 130 8.43 -3.45 3.75
CA GLY A 130 8.44 -3.39 5.23
C GLY A 130 8.86 -4.66 5.97
N GLY A 131 10.16 -5.01 5.98
CA GLY A 131 10.73 -6.07 6.84
C GLY A 131 11.45 -7.21 6.11
N GLU A 132 11.89 -8.25 6.84
CA GLU A 132 12.63 -9.44 6.35
C GLU A 132 11.86 -10.31 5.31
N SER A 133 10.82 -9.77 4.68
CA SER A 133 9.72 -10.49 4.05
C SER A 133 9.35 -9.99 2.64
N ALA A 134 10.35 -9.51 1.89
CA ALA A 134 10.16 -8.79 0.63
C ALA A 134 10.64 -9.59 -0.59
N ALA A 135 9.79 -10.47 -1.17
CA ALA A 135 10.06 -11.12 -2.47
C ALA A 135 8.80 -11.70 -3.15
N GLY A 136 7.61 -11.13 -2.89
CA GLY A 136 6.35 -11.75 -3.33
C GLY A 136 5.70 -11.13 -4.58
N ASP A 137 5.90 -9.84 -4.81
CA ASP A 137 5.05 -9.05 -5.73
C ASP A 137 5.82 -8.35 -6.87
N SER A 138 7.09 -8.74 -7.08
CA SER A 138 7.87 -8.27 -8.23
C SER A 138 7.68 -9.16 -9.46
N ARG A 139 7.65 -8.53 -10.64
CA ARG A 139 7.58 -9.22 -11.93
C ARG A 139 8.78 -8.89 -12.81
N GLY A 140 9.29 -9.91 -13.49
CA GLY A 140 10.26 -9.77 -14.57
C GLY A 140 9.59 -9.90 -15.93
N VAL A 141 9.96 -9.02 -16.86
CA VAL A 141 9.50 -9.04 -18.26
C VAL A 141 10.70 -8.82 -19.16
N LEU A 142 10.87 -9.68 -20.16
CA LEU A 142 11.93 -9.62 -21.15
C LEU A 142 11.38 -9.09 -22.48
N CYS A 143 12.16 -8.29 -23.19
CA CYS A 143 11.90 -7.92 -24.57
C CYS A 143 12.75 -8.80 -25.49
N ASP A 144 12.12 -9.56 -26.40
CA ASP A 144 12.84 -10.30 -27.42
C ASP A 144 13.30 -9.39 -28.59
N LYS A 145 14.09 -9.95 -29.50
CA LYS A 145 14.56 -9.25 -30.73
C LYS A 145 13.44 -8.77 -31.65
N ASP A 146 12.25 -9.34 -31.54
CA ASP A 146 11.09 -9.01 -32.36
C ASP A 146 10.23 -7.92 -31.68
N GLY A 147 10.62 -7.49 -30.47
CA GLY A 147 9.95 -6.46 -29.67
C GLY A 147 8.80 -6.98 -28.81
N ASN A 148 8.64 -8.30 -28.65
CA ASN A 148 7.57 -8.87 -27.85
C ASN A 148 7.93 -8.88 -26.37
N ALA A 149 6.93 -8.61 -25.52
CA ALA A 149 7.05 -8.71 -24.09
C ALA A 149 6.83 -10.15 -23.62
N ILE A 150 7.83 -10.74 -22.98
CA ILE A 150 7.82 -12.11 -22.47
C ILE A 150 7.88 -12.04 -20.94
N PRO A 151 6.79 -12.36 -20.21
CA PRO A 151 6.82 -12.41 -18.75
C PRO A 151 7.72 -13.57 -18.29
N LEU A 152 8.69 -13.25 -17.43
CA LEU A 152 9.64 -14.18 -16.85
C LEU A 152 9.21 -14.71 -15.48
N SER A 153 8.15 -14.15 -14.91
CA SER A 153 7.54 -14.61 -13.67
C SER A 153 6.03 -14.44 -13.72
N HIS A 154 5.35 -15.12 -12.80
CA HIS A 154 3.93 -14.94 -12.56
C HIS A 154 3.78 -14.38 -11.15
N ASP A 155 2.98 -13.35 -10.98
CA ASP A 155 2.65 -12.84 -9.65
C ASP A 155 2.03 -13.95 -8.82
N HIS A 156 2.17 -13.90 -7.50
CA HIS A 156 1.53 -14.86 -6.60
C HIS A 156 0.42 -14.19 -5.80
N LYS A 157 -0.60 -13.71 -6.49
CA LYS A 157 -1.73 -13.01 -5.85
C LYS A 157 -2.81 -14.00 -5.35
N PRO A 158 -3.45 -13.76 -4.20
CA PRO A 158 -4.41 -14.70 -3.59
C PRO A 158 -5.61 -15.06 -4.47
N TYR A 159 -6.01 -14.18 -5.38
CA TYR A 159 -7.16 -14.42 -6.27
C TYR A 159 -6.86 -15.40 -7.41
N GLN A 160 -5.58 -15.68 -7.70
CA GLN A 160 -5.20 -16.59 -8.77
C GLN A 160 -5.62 -18.03 -8.44
N LEU A 161 -6.06 -18.76 -9.46
CA LEU A 161 -6.69 -20.07 -9.26
C LEU A 161 -5.75 -21.09 -8.58
N LYS A 162 -4.46 -21.11 -8.94
CA LYS A 162 -3.43 -21.99 -8.35
C LYS A 162 -3.28 -21.71 -6.85
N GLU A 163 -3.05 -20.46 -6.50
CA GLU A 163 -2.83 -20.02 -5.12
C GLU A 163 -4.10 -20.13 -4.27
N ARG A 164 -5.24 -19.73 -4.82
CA ARG A 164 -6.55 -19.86 -4.16
C ARG A 164 -6.88 -21.30 -3.79
N LYS A 165 -6.59 -22.26 -4.69
CA LYS A 165 -6.77 -23.69 -4.41
C LYS A 165 -5.81 -24.16 -3.32
N ARG A 166 -4.54 -23.74 -3.34
CA ARG A 166 -3.54 -24.07 -2.31
C ARG A 166 -3.96 -23.57 -0.94
N ILE A 167 -4.30 -22.27 -0.83
CA ILE A 167 -4.74 -21.64 0.42
C ILE A 167 -5.96 -22.36 0.99
N LYS A 168 -6.97 -22.66 0.15
CA LYS A 168 -8.17 -23.36 0.57
C LYS A 168 -7.89 -24.79 1.06
N ARG A 169 -6.96 -25.51 0.43
CA ARG A 169 -6.52 -26.85 0.87
C ARG A 169 -5.81 -26.81 2.22
N ALA A 170 -5.09 -25.73 2.51
CA ALA A 170 -4.46 -25.50 3.82
C ALA A 170 -5.45 -25.09 4.92
N GLY A 171 -6.76 -25.05 4.63
CA GLY A 171 -7.79 -24.59 5.58
C GLY A 171 -7.88 -23.07 5.72
N GLY A 172 -7.13 -22.32 4.90
CA GLY A 172 -7.18 -20.87 4.86
C GLY A 172 -8.35 -20.32 4.06
N PHE A 173 -8.60 -19.03 4.22
CA PHE A 173 -9.57 -18.27 3.45
C PHE A 173 -8.93 -17.04 2.79
N ILE A 174 -9.63 -16.52 1.80
CA ILE A 174 -9.28 -15.28 1.12
C ILE A 174 -10.47 -14.34 1.26
N SER A 175 -10.22 -13.10 1.69
CA SER A 175 -11.23 -12.06 1.79
C SER A 175 -10.85 -10.84 0.95
N PHE A 176 -11.84 -10.04 0.60
CA PHE A 176 -11.63 -8.79 -0.14
C PHE A 176 -11.87 -7.60 0.79
N ASN A 177 -10.86 -6.76 0.97
CA ASN A 177 -10.95 -5.50 1.72
C ASN A 177 -10.08 -4.45 1.01
N GLY A 178 -10.62 -3.85 -0.05
CA GLY A 178 -9.86 -2.99 -0.99
C GLY A 178 -8.92 -3.79 -1.92
N SER A 179 -8.33 -4.87 -1.43
CA SER A 179 -7.58 -5.87 -2.21
C SER A 179 -7.86 -7.28 -1.69
N TRP A 180 -7.57 -8.30 -2.51
CA TRP A 180 -7.68 -9.71 -2.12
C TRP A 180 -6.56 -10.08 -1.14
N ARG A 181 -6.92 -10.65 0.01
CA ARG A 181 -5.97 -10.93 1.11
C ARG A 181 -6.12 -12.34 1.68
N VAL A 182 -4.99 -13.01 1.93
CA VAL A 182 -4.91 -14.29 2.64
C VAL A 182 -5.21 -14.06 4.12
N GLN A 183 -6.15 -14.82 4.68
CA GLN A 183 -6.67 -14.63 6.04
C GLN A 183 -7.18 -13.21 6.33
N GLY A 184 -7.46 -12.41 5.29
CA GLY A 184 -7.77 -10.97 5.43
C GLY A 184 -6.61 -10.07 5.80
N ILE A 185 -5.38 -10.60 5.83
CA ILE A 185 -4.18 -9.90 6.29
C ILE A 185 -3.28 -9.55 5.10
N LEU A 186 -2.73 -10.55 4.40
CA LEU A 186 -1.64 -10.37 3.45
C LEU A 186 -2.14 -10.34 2.00
N ALA A 187 -1.74 -9.34 1.21
CA ALA A 187 -2.19 -9.16 -0.19
C ALA A 187 -1.46 -10.07 -1.20
N MET A 188 -0.42 -10.78 -0.76
CA MET A 188 0.33 -11.79 -1.50
C MET A 188 0.10 -13.17 -0.90
N SER A 189 0.25 -14.21 -1.72
CA SER A 189 0.08 -15.61 -1.30
C SER A 189 1.39 -16.31 -1.01
N ARG A 190 2.52 -15.72 -1.42
CA ARG A 190 3.87 -16.20 -1.18
C ARG A 190 4.75 -15.03 -0.74
N SER A 191 5.62 -15.29 0.23
CA SER A 191 6.53 -14.29 0.76
C SER A 191 7.70 -14.96 1.51
N LEU A 192 8.81 -14.23 1.63
CA LEU A 192 9.81 -14.52 2.66
C LEU A 192 9.25 -14.03 4.02
N GLY A 193 9.72 -14.56 5.15
CA GLY A 193 9.14 -14.21 6.48
C GLY A 193 7.66 -14.56 6.69
N ASP A 194 6.81 -13.67 7.23
CA ASP A 194 5.39 -13.93 7.55
C ASP A 194 5.10 -15.24 8.33
N PHE A 195 5.95 -15.59 9.29
CA PHE A 195 5.88 -16.85 10.05
C PHE A 195 4.48 -17.19 10.61
N PRO A 196 3.69 -16.24 11.16
CA PRO A 196 2.34 -16.56 11.62
C PRO A 196 1.45 -17.18 10.55
N LEU A 197 1.58 -16.74 9.29
CA LEU A 197 0.82 -17.26 8.15
C LEU A 197 1.47 -18.52 7.56
N LYS A 198 2.79 -18.65 7.64
CA LYS A 198 3.50 -19.88 7.24
C LYS A 198 3.22 -21.05 8.16
N ASN A 199 3.08 -20.82 9.45
CA ASN A 199 2.70 -21.85 10.43
C ASN A 199 1.32 -22.46 10.12
N LEU A 200 0.45 -21.71 9.44
CA LEU A 200 -0.85 -22.16 8.95
C LEU A 200 -0.78 -22.76 7.53
N ASN A 201 0.39 -22.80 6.89
CA ASN A 201 0.61 -23.22 5.50
C ASN A 201 -0.22 -22.46 4.45
N VAL A 202 -0.79 -21.30 4.81
CA VAL A 202 -1.57 -20.47 3.88
C VAL A 202 -0.69 -19.56 3.04
N VAL A 203 0.49 -19.19 3.56
CA VAL A 203 1.56 -18.50 2.83
C VAL A 203 2.78 -19.40 2.79
N ILE A 204 3.52 -19.40 1.68
CA ILE A 204 4.74 -20.19 1.49
C ILE A 204 5.87 -19.33 0.93
N SER A 205 7.12 -19.78 1.09
CA SER A 205 8.30 -19.12 0.52
C SER A 205 8.82 -19.79 -0.76
N ASP A 206 8.18 -20.87 -1.23
CA ASP A 206 8.66 -21.60 -2.39
C ASP A 206 8.44 -20.76 -3.67
N PRO A 207 9.50 -20.41 -4.41
CA PRO A 207 9.36 -19.67 -5.65
C PRO A 207 8.87 -20.59 -6.79
N ASP A 208 8.24 -19.99 -7.80
CA ASP A 208 8.09 -20.66 -9.09
C ASP A 208 9.37 -20.39 -9.91
N ILE A 209 10.06 -21.44 -10.35
CA ILE A 209 11.30 -21.33 -11.15
C ILE A 209 10.94 -21.58 -12.61
N LEU A 210 11.26 -20.60 -13.47
CA LEU A 210 11.13 -20.70 -14.93
C LEU A 210 12.52 -20.66 -15.57
N SER A 211 12.71 -21.41 -16.66
CA SER A 211 13.96 -21.45 -17.41
C SER A 211 13.70 -21.13 -18.86
N PHE A 212 14.54 -20.28 -19.43
CA PHE A 212 14.38 -19.74 -20.77
C PHE A 212 15.67 -19.93 -21.57
N ASP A 213 15.53 -20.21 -22.87
CA ASP A 213 16.64 -20.40 -23.80
C ASP A 213 17.00 -19.07 -24.46
N LEU A 214 18.11 -18.46 -24.00
CA LEU A 214 18.50 -17.12 -24.45
C LEU A 214 18.96 -17.08 -25.90
N ASP A 215 19.49 -18.18 -26.44
CA ASP A 215 19.92 -18.25 -27.85
C ASP A 215 18.73 -18.16 -28.81
N LYS A 216 17.58 -18.69 -28.36
CA LYS A 216 16.32 -18.57 -29.10
C LYS A 216 15.66 -17.22 -28.91
N LEU A 217 15.63 -16.72 -27.68
CA LEU A 217 14.91 -15.48 -27.34
C LEU A 217 15.64 -14.23 -27.82
N GLN A 218 16.97 -14.25 -27.87
CA GLN A 218 17.82 -13.12 -28.25
C GLN A 218 17.34 -11.81 -27.62
N PRO A 219 17.33 -11.72 -26.27
CA PRO A 219 16.75 -10.58 -25.58
C PRO A 219 17.47 -9.27 -25.89
N GLU A 220 16.70 -8.21 -26.14
CA GLU A 220 17.22 -6.84 -26.23
C GLU A 220 17.47 -6.26 -24.83
N PHE A 221 16.50 -6.44 -23.93
CA PHE A 221 16.57 -5.99 -22.54
C PHE A 221 15.56 -6.75 -21.65
N MET A 222 15.66 -6.52 -20.33
CA MET A 222 14.75 -7.05 -19.33
C MET A 222 14.36 -5.94 -18.35
N ILE A 223 13.09 -5.93 -17.97
CA ILE A 223 12.50 -5.06 -16.95
C ILE A 223 12.23 -5.92 -15.72
N LEU A 224 12.75 -5.50 -14.57
CA LEU A 224 12.39 -6.04 -13.26
C LEU A 224 11.82 -4.91 -12.43
N ALA A 225 10.58 -5.07 -11.97
CA ALA A 225 9.92 -4.04 -11.16
C ALA A 225 8.94 -4.66 -10.17
N SER A 226 8.60 -3.90 -9.13
CA SER A 226 7.54 -4.21 -8.15
C SER A 226 6.15 -3.96 -8.73
N ASP A 227 5.13 -4.35 -7.97
CA ASP A 227 3.73 -4.11 -8.33
C ASP A 227 3.38 -2.63 -8.52
N GLY A 228 4.15 -1.70 -7.93
CA GLY A 228 3.99 -0.27 -8.18
C GLY A 228 4.05 0.12 -9.67
N LEU A 229 4.85 -0.58 -10.48
CA LEU A 229 4.85 -0.41 -11.94
C LEU A 229 3.74 -1.25 -12.59
N TRP A 230 3.67 -2.53 -12.24
CA TRP A 230 2.84 -3.52 -12.95
C TRP A 230 1.34 -3.39 -12.67
N ASP A 231 0.95 -2.67 -11.60
CA ASP A 231 -0.43 -2.29 -11.34
C ASP A 231 -0.89 -1.14 -12.26
N ALA A 232 0.04 -0.38 -12.84
CA ALA A 232 -0.25 0.78 -13.70
C ALA A 232 -0.01 0.52 -15.20
N PHE A 233 0.95 -0.34 -15.54
CA PHE A 233 1.35 -0.62 -16.91
C PHE A 233 1.24 -2.10 -17.25
N SER A 234 0.77 -2.42 -18.45
CA SER A 234 0.91 -3.75 -19.03
C SER A 234 2.36 -4.06 -19.41
N ASN A 235 2.67 -5.35 -19.57
CA ASN A 235 3.99 -5.80 -19.99
C ASN A 235 4.40 -5.17 -21.34
N GLU A 236 3.45 -5.11 -22.28
CA GLU A 236 3.64 -4.60 -23.63
C GLU A 236 3.81 -3.07 -23.64
N GLU A 237 3.05 -2.34 -22.83
CA GLU A 237 3.21 -0.89 -22.68
C GLU A 237 4.58 -0.53 -22.09
N ALA A 238 5.01 -1.27 -21.06
CA ALA A 238 6.32 -1.06 -20.44
C ALA A 238 7.46 -1.33 -21.44
N VAL A 239 7.39 -2.43 -22.19
CA VAL A 239 8.39 -2.74 -23.23
C VAL A 239 8.39 -1.67 -24.32
N ARG A 240 7.22 -1.28 -24.83
CA ARG A 240 7.11 -0.25 -25.88
C ARG A 240 7.72 1.08 -25.42
N PHE A 241 7.39 1.52 -24.21
CA PHE A 241 7.91 2.77 -23.64
C PHE A 241 9.45 2.79 -23.57
N ILE A 242 10.07 1.65 -23.23
CA ILE A 242 11.53 1.54 -23.20
C ILE A 242 12.11 1.53 -24.62
N LYS A 243 11.47 0.88 -25.60
CA LYS A 243 11.94 0.86 -27.00
C LYS A 243 11.89 2.22 -27.69
N GLU A 244 11.00 3.10 -27.26
CA GLU A 244 10.85 4.45 -27.83
C GLU A 244 11.88 5.47 -27.29
N ARG A 245 12.72 5.08 -26.32
CA ARG A 245 13.77 5.92 -25.72
C ARG A 245 15.17 5.58 -26.21
#